data_AF-A0A0C2LZT7-F1
#
_entry.id   AF-A0A0C2LZT7-F1
#
_cell.length_a   1.000
_cell.length_b   1.000
_cell.length_c   1.000
_cell.angle_alpha   90.00
_cell.angle_beta   90.00
_cell.angle_gamma   90.00
#
_symmetry.space_group_name_H-M   'P 1'
#
loop_
_entity.id
_entity.type
_entity.pdbx_description
1 polymer ?
#
loop_
_entity_poly.entity_id
_entity_poly.type
_entity_poly.pdbx_seq_one_letter_code
_entity_poly.pdbx_strand_id
1 'polypeptide(L)'
;MGRKKKKALKPWCWYCNREFDEEKVLIYHQKAKHFKCHICGKKLYTGPGLSIHCSQVHQRSVTAIANALPHRSDPDVEIYGTEGIPFLDVMARARQKKVDIVMELPKPESACYRSGMTAIVKRSTAKTPQFLYGLSLLLVNSVGLRRVIAL
;
A
#
# COMPACT_ATOMS: atom_id res chain seq x y z
N MET A 1 -6.94 -22.02 -35.80
CA MET A 1 -6.40 -21.74 -34.44
C MET A 1 -6.01 -20.27 -34.33
N GLY A 2 -6.95 -19.40 -33.96
CA GLY A 2 -6.69 -17.95 -33.85
C GLY A 2 -5.85 -17.64 -32.61
N ARG A 3 -4.63 -17.12 -32.80
CA ARG A 3 -3.74 -16.70 -31.71
C ARG A 3 -4.40 -15.53 -30.99
N LYS A 4 -5.03 -15.80 -29.85
CA LYS A 4 -5.70 -14.78 -29.02
C LYS A 4 -4.61 -13.81 -28.53
N LYS A 5 -4.55 -12.62 -29.14
CA LYS A 5 -3.57 -11.57 -28.80
C LYS A 5 -3.78 -11.21 -27.33
N LYS A 6 -2.75 -11.45 -26.49
CA LYS A 6 -2.77 -11.02 -25.09
C LYS A 6 -2.96 -9.51 -25.07
N LYS A 7 -4.04 -9.04 -24.44
CA LYS A 7 -4.34 -7.61 -24.31
C LYS A 7 -3.43 -7.06 -23.21
N ALA A 8 -2.41 -6.28 -23.58
CA ALA A 8 -1.65 -5.52 -22.60
C ALA A 8 -2.57 -4.47 -21.94
N LEU A 9 -2.34 -4.16 -20.67
CA LEU A 9 -3.01 -3.04 -20.03
C LEU A 9 -2.50 -1.75 -20.66
N LYS A 10 -3.42 -0.92 -21.14
CA LYS A 10 -3.09 0.42 -21.61
C LYS A 10 -2.64 1.29 -20.42
N PRO A 11 -1.66 2.18 -20.61
CA PRO A 11 -1.27 3.13 -19.58
C PRO A 11 -2.46 4.01 -19.19
N TRP A 12 -2.60 4.30 -17.90
CA TRP A 12 -3.75 5.02 -17.36
C TRP A 12 -3.34 5.98 -16.26
N CYS A 13 -4.12 7.03 -16.05
CA CYS A 13 -3.87 8.01 -15.02
C CYS A 13 -4.53 7.61 -13.69
N TRP A 14 -3.73 7.44 -12.65
CA TRP A 14 -4.20 7.09 -11.31
C TRP A 14 -5.21 8.11 -10.73
N TYR A 15 -4.94 9.40 -10.93
CA TYR A 15 -5.73 10.51 -10.37
C TYR A 15 -7.12 10.67 -10.99
N CYS A 16 -7.26 10.49 -12.32
CA CYS A 16 -8.51 10.75 -13.05
C CYS A 16 -9.07 9.54 -13.81
N ASN A 17 -8.47 8.36 -13.68
CA ASN A 17 -8.86 7.10 -14.31
C ASN A 17 -8.87 7.06 -15.85
N ARG A 18 -8.37 8.10 -16.53
CA ARG A 18 -8.31 8.16 -18.00
C ARG A 18 -7.28 7.20 -18.58
N GLU A 19 -7.59 6.62 -19.73
CA GLU A 19 -6.72 5.70 -20.48
C GLU A 19 -6.00 6.44 -21.61
N PHE A 20 -4.76 6.04 -21.87
CA PHE A 20 -3.91 6.61 -22.91
C PHE A 20 -3.30 5.47 -23.74
N ASP A 21 -2.91 5.77 -24.97
CA ASP A 21 -2.25 4.76 -25.83
C ASP A 21 -0.74 4.72 -25.58
N GLU A 22 -0.14 5.85 -25.19
CA GLU A 22 1.29 6.00 -24.93
C GLU A 22 1.57 6.57 -23.54
N GLU A 23 2.65 6.10 -22.91
CA GLU A 23 3.08 6.57 -21.59
C GLU A 23 3.51 8.04 -21.60
N LYS A 24 4.15 8.50 -22.69
CA LYS A 24 4.55 9.91 -22.84
C LYS A 24 3.34 10.85 -22.81
N VAL A 25 2.24 10.43 -23.43
CA VAL A 25 0.98 11.19 -23.44
C VAL A 25 0.36 11.22 -22.04
N LEU A 26 0.43 10.11 -21.31
CA LEU A 26 0.01 10.05 -19.91
C LEU A 26 0.83 11.01 -19.02
N ILE A 27 2.16 11.02 -19.16
CA ILE A 27 3.03 11.92 -18.39
C ILE A 27 2.70 13.39 -18.71
N TYR A 28 2.50 13.71 -20.00
CA TYR A 28 2.10 15.07 -20.41
C TYR A 28 0.74 15.46 -19.81
N HIS A 29 -0.22 14.55 -19.80
CA HIS A 29 -1.52 14.74 -19.18
C HIS A 29 -1.40 15.02 -17.68
N GLN A 30 -0.62 14.22 -16.94
CA GLN A 30 -0.37 14.41 -15.50
C GLN A 30 0.18 15.82 -15.23
N LYS A 31 1.20 16.23 -15.99
CA LYS A 31 1.84 17.55 -15.89
C LYS A 31 0.89 18.71 -16.19
N ALA A 32 -0.01 18.55 -17.16
CA ALA A 32 -0.93 19.62 -17.57
C ALA A 32 -2.17 19.75 -16.66
N LYS A 33 -2.69 18.63 -16.14
CA LYS A 33 -3.97 18.57 -15.42
C LYS A 33 -3.82 18.53 -13.90
N HIS A 34 -2.85 17.77 -13.38
CA HIS A 34 -2.71 17.47 -11.95
C HIS A 34 -1.58 18.27 -11.32
N PHE A 35 -0.43 18.34 -11.99
CA PHE A 35 0.78 18.97 -11.45
C PHE A 35 0.96 20.43 -11.87
N LYS A 36 -0.12 21.20 -11.87
CA LYS A 36 -0.10 22.65 -12.16
C LYS A 36 -0.24 23.44 -10.86
N CYS A 37 0.74 24.29 -10.57
CA CYS A 37 0.62 25.24 -9.46
C CYS A 37 -0.55 26.21 -9.72
N HIS A 38 -1.42 26.37 -8.73
CA HIS A 38 -2.58 27.28 -8.82
C HIS A 38 -2.19 28.75 -8.71
N ILE A 39 -0.97 29.07 -8.25
CA ILE A 39 -0.51 30.44 -8.00
C ILE A 39 0.29 30.95 -9.20
N CYS A 40 1.43 30.32 -9.52
CA CYS A 40 2.29 30.77 -10.63
C CYS A 40 2.03 30.04 -11.96
N GLY A 41 1.17 29.01 -11.98
CA GLY A 41 0.93 28.21 -13.18
C GLY A 41 2.08 27.29 -13.59
N LYS A 42 3.16 27.21 -12.80
CA LYS A 42 4.30 26.32 -13.08
C LYS A 42 3.84 24.85 -13.08
N LYS A 43 4.33 24.10 -14.06
CA LYS A 43 4.01 22.68 -14.24
C LYS A 43 5.16 21.81 -13.74
N LEU A 44 4.89 20.90 -12.81
CA LEU A 44 5.84 19.99 -12.18
C LEU A 44 5.63 18.55 -12.69
N TYR A 45 6.53 17.64 -12.32
CA TYR A 45 6.48 16.24 -12.78
C TYR A 45 5.90 15.27 -11.75
N THR A 46 5.90 15.61 -10.46
CA THR A 46 5.49 14.74 -9.36
C THR A 46 4.59 15.47 -8.37
N GLY A 47 3.78 14.71 -7.62
CA GLY A 47 2.90 15.20 -6.55
C GLY A 47 3.66 15.92 -5.43
N PRO A 48 4.69 15.29 -4.81
CA PRO A 48 5.46 15.93 -3.76
C PRO A 48 6.22 17.14 -4.27
N GLY A 49 6.71 17.10 -5.52
CA GLY A 49 7.35 18.24 -6.17
C GLY A 49 6.44 19.47 -6.28
N LEU A 50 5.13 19.26 -6.51
CA LEU A 50 4.14 20.35 -6.47
C LEU A 50 3.94 20.88 -5.06
N SER A 51 3.83 20.00 -4.05
CA SER A 51 3.64 20.39 -2.64
C SER A 51 4.83 21.21 -2.12
N ILE A 52 6.05 20.74 -2.40
CA ILE A 52 7.31 21.42 -2.05
C ILE A 52 7.40 22.77 -2.76
N HIS A 53 7.09 22.81 -4.07
CA HIS A 53 7.11 24.06 -4.82
C HIS A 53 6.16 25.12 -4.22
N CYS A 54 4.93 24.74 -3.88
CA CYS A 54 3.98 25.66 -3.25
C CYS A 54 4.46 26.10 -1.86
N SER A 55 5.02 25.19 -1.06
CA SER A 55 5.50 25.48 0.29
C SER A 55 6.74 26.40 0.29
N GLN A 56 7.68 26.19 -0.63
CA GLN A 56 8.94 26.95 -0.70
C GLN A 56 8.79 28.29 -1.43
N VAL A 57 8.09 28.33 -2.57
CA VAL A 57 8.03 29.53 -3.43
C VAL A 57 6.88 30.45 -3.04
N HIS A 58 5.78 29.87 -2.58
CA HIS A 58 4.55 30.62 -2.29
C HIS A 58 4.14 30.57 -0.82
N GLN A 59 4.90 29.85 0.03
CA GLN A 59 4.58 29.68 1.45
C GLN A 59 3.14 29.17 1.66
N ARG A 60 2.69 28.30 0.74
CA ARG A 60 1.34 27.74 0.73
C ARG A 60 1.42 26.22 0.78
N SER A 61 0.68 25.59 1.70
CA SER A 61 0.53 24.14 1.73
C SER A 61 -0.53 23.67 0.73
N VAL A 62 -0.28 22.53 0.07
CA VAL A 62 -1.25 21.86 -0.81
C VAL A 62 -1.76 20.63 -0.08
N THR A 63 -3.05 20.60 0.25
CA THR A 63 -3.68 19.47 0.94
C THR A 63 -4.14 18.39 -0.03
N ALA A 64 -4.50 18.76 -1.26
CA ALA A 64 -5.04 17.87 -2.27
C ALA A 64 -4.61 18.28 -3.68
N ILE A 65 -4.35 17.29 -4.53
CA ILE A 65 -4.08 17.50 -5.96
C ILE A 65 -5.37 17.90 -6.69
N ALA A 66 -5.29 18.96 -7.50
CA ALA A 66 -6.42 19.45 -8.27
C ALA A 66 -6.86 18.45 -9.36
N ASN A 67 -8.17 18.39 -9.61
CA ASN A 67 -8.80 17.51 -10.61
C ASN A 67 -8.55 16.00 -10.40
N ALA A 68 -8.06 15.60 -9.22
CA ALA A 68 -7.96 14.21 -8.81
C ALA A 68 -9.27 13.74 -8.17
N LEU A 69 -9.46 12.43 -8.12
CA LEU A 69 -10.54 11.84 -7.33
C LEU A 69 -10.31 12.10 -5.84
N PRO A 70 -11.37 12.32 -5.03
CA PRO A 70 -11.22 12.69 -3.62
C PRO A 70 -10.58 11.59 -2.76
N HIS A 71 -10.60 10.34 -3.22
CA HIS A 71 -9.96 9.20 -2.55
C HIS A 71 -8.53 8.92 -3.06
N ARG A 72 -8.02 9.75 -3.98
CA ARG A 72 -6.69 9.62 -4.63
C ARG A 72 -6.03 10.98 -4.80
N SER A 73 -6.30 11.91 -3.89
CA SER A 73 -5.81 13.29 -3.97
C SER A 73 -4.52 13.54 -3.18
N ASP A 74 -3.98 12.51 -2.53
CA ASP A 74 -2.83 12.63 -1.65
C ASP A 74 -1.57 13.06 -2.43
N PRO A 75 -0.92 14.16 -2.04
CA PRO A 75 0.27 14.68 -2.73
C PRO A 75 1.53 13.87 -2.44
N ASP A 76 1.53 13.02 -1.42
CA ASP A 76 2.70 12.26 -0.95
C ASP A 76 2.99 11.02 -1.81
N VAL A 77 2.04 10.58 -2.64
CA VAL A 77 2.24 9.42 -3.52
C VAL A 77 3.02 9.85 -4.75
N GLU A 78 4.24 9.33 -4.88
CA GLU A 78 5.13 9.57 -6.02
C GLU A 78 4.76 8.69 -7.21
N ILE A 79 3.99 9.25 -8.15
CA ILE A 79 3.61 8.57 -9.39
C ILE A 79 4.25 9.29 -10.57
N TYR A 80 4.93 8.52 -11.41
CA TYR A 80 5.50 9.00 -12.68
C TYR A 80 5.08 8.06 -13.82
N GLY A 81 4.21 8.55 -14.71
CA GLY A 81 3.65 7.70 -15.77
C GLY A 81 2.87 6.53 -15.17
N THR A 82 3.32 5.30 -15.43
CA THR A 82 2.76 4.07 -14.83
C THR A 82 3.53 3.55 -13.61
N GLU A 83 4.69 4.13 -13.32
CA GLU A 83 5.52 3.76 -12.18
C GLU A 83 5.05 4.47 -10.89
N GLY A 84 5.20 3.80 -9.75
CA GLY A 84 4.79 4.33 -8.44
C GLY A 84 3.30 4.18 -8.11
N ILE A 85 2.49 3.61 -9.00
CA ILE A 85 1.09 3.30 -8.71
C ILE A 85 1.03 2.17 -7.67
N PRO A 86 0.30 2.33 -6.55
CA PRO A 86 0.20 1.29 -5.53
C PRO A 86 -0.36 -0.01 -6.13
N PHE A 87 0.29 -1.12 -5.78
CA PHE A 87 0.03 -2.43 -6.36
C PHE A 87 -1.45 -2.86 -6.26
N LEU A 88 -2.12 -2.50 -5.18
CA LEU A 88 -3.55 -2.79 -4.97
C LEU A 88 -4.44 -2.19 -6.07
N ASP A 89 -4.16 -0.96 -6.51
CA ASP A 89 -4.93 -0.30 -7.57
C ASP A 89 -4.65 -0.89 -8.95
N VAL A 90 -3.40 -1.28 -9.21
CA VAL A 90 -3.01 -1.96 -10.46
C VAL A 90 -3.77 -3.29 -10.59
N MET A 91 -3.81 -4.07 -9.50
CA MET A 91 -4.53 -5.34 -9.46
C MET A 91 -6.04 -5.17 -9.59
N ALA A 92 -6.62 -4.19 -8.90
CA ALA A 92 -8.04 -3.89 -9.02
C ALA A 92 -8.42 -3.59 -10.47
N ARG A 93 -7.61 -2.81 -11.19
CA ARG A 93 -7.86 -2.46 -12.59
C ARG A 93 -7.69 -3.65 -13.54
N ALA A 94 -6.71 -4.52 -13.29
CA ALA A 94 -6.52 -5.75 -14.07
C ALA A 94 -7.69 -6.70 -13.98
N ARG A 95 -8.24 -6.87 -12.76
CA ARG A 95 -9.46 -7.66 -12.52
C ARG A 95 -10.63 -7.08 -13.32
N GLN A 96 -10.81 -5.76 -13.31
CA GLN A 96 -11.87 -5.09 -14.08
C GLN A 96 -11.71 -5.29 -15.59
N LYS A 97 -10.49 -5.20 -16.12
CA LYS A 97 -10.21 -5.34 -17.56
C LYS A 97 -10.03 -6.78 -18.04
N LYS A 98 -10.09 -7.77 -17.13
CA LYS A 98 -9.81 -9.20 -17.39
C LYS A 98 -8.48 -9.38 -18.13
N VAL A 99 -7.45 -8.67 -17.69
CA VAL A 99 -6.09 -8.79 -18.22
C VAL A 99 -5.26 -9.61 -17.25
N ASP A 100 -4.60 -10.65 -17.76
CA ASP A 100 -3.61 -11.41 -17.02
C ASP A 100 -2.38 -10.53 -16.81
N ILE A 101 -2.23 -9.92 -15.63
CA ILE A 101 -0.95 -9.35 -15.23
C ILE A 101 -0.05 -10.51 -14.82
N VAL A 102 1.08 -10.66 -15.52
CA VAL A 102 2.20 -11.45 -15.00
C VAL A 102 2.84 -10.61 -13.91
N MET A 103 2.45 -10.86 -12.66
CA MET A 103 3.10 -10.27 -11.50
C MET A 103 4.45 -10.97 -11.33
N GLU A 104 5.54 -10.38 -11.83
CA GLU A 104 6.85 -10.68 -11.29
C GLU A 104 6.90 -10.06 -9.89
N LEU A 105 6.71 -10.90 -8.88
CA LEU A 105 7.10 -10.57 -7.51
C LEU A 105 8.54 -10.04 -7.56
N PRO A 106 8.85 -8.91 -6.91
CA PRO A 106 10.24 -8.50 -6.73
C PRO A 106 10.94 -9.68 -6.05
N LYS A 107 11.91 -10.29 -6.76
CA LYS A 107 12.79 -11.28 -6.13
C LYS A 107 13.47 -10.54 -4.98
N PRO A 108 13.47 -11.09 -3.76
CA PRO A 108 14.19 -10.46 -2.65
C PRO A 108 15.67 -10.41 -3.01
N GLU A 109 16.12 -9.28 -3.53
CA GLU A 109 17.52 -8.98 -3.77
C GLU A 109 18.14 -8.46 -2.47
N SER A 110 18.47 -9.40 -1.57
CA SER A 110 19.74 -9.42 -0.84
C SER A 110 19.77 -10.50 0.25
N ALA A 111 20.89 -11.21 0.27
CA ALA A 111 21.22 -12.32 1.14
C ALA A 111 21.65 -11.84 2.55
N CYS A 112 20.69 -11.56 3.44
CA CYS A 112 20.93 -11.47 4.89
C CYS A 112 19.99 -12.39 5.69
N TYR A 113 19.86 -13.66 5.27
CA TYR A 113 19.28 -14.72 6.11
C TYR A 113 20.10 -16.01 5.99
N ARG A 114 21.43 -15.88 6.05
CA ARG A 114 22.29 -17.06 6.05
C ARG A 114 23.64 -16.79 6.72
N SER A 115 23.62 -16.52 8.02
CA SER A 115 24.76 -16.79 8.89
C SER A 115 24.30 -16.99 10.34
N GLY A 116 24.49 -18.21 10.85
CA GLY A 116 24.52 -18.47 12.29
C GLY A 116 23.36 -19.26 12.89
N MET A 117 23.22 -20.54 12.55
CA MET A 117 22.79 -21.54 13.55
C MET A 117 23.28 -22.93 13.14
N THR A 118 24.50 -23.25 13.55
CA THR A 118 25.01 -24.62 13.60
C THR A 118 24.28 -25.38 14.72
N ALA A 119 23.61 -26.45 14.31
CA ALA A 119 23.26 -27.68 15.02
C ALA A 119 23.31 -27.71 16.56
N ILE A 120 22.15 -27.96 17.20
CA ILE A 120 22.04 -29.03 18.20
C ILE A 120 20.75 -29.81 17.92
N VAL A 121 20.92 -31.02 17.38
CA VAL A 121 19.92 -32.09 17.43
C VAL A 121 19.79 -32.52 18.89
N LYS A 122 18.64 -32.26 19.52
CA LYS A 122 18.21 -33.04 20.70
C LYS A 122 16.94 -33.79 20.34
N ARG A 123 17.15 -35.09 20.10
CA ARG A 123 16.15 -36.13 20.05
C ARG A 123 15.58 -36.29 21.46
N SER A 124 14.29 -36.09 21.67
CA SER A 124 13.59 -36.68 22.81
C SER A 124 12.20 -37.13 22.38
N THR A 125 11.95 -38.38 22.71
CA THR A 125 10.84 -39.24 22.37
C THR A 125 9.48 -38.72 22.84
N ALA A 126 8.45 -39.12 22.09
CA ALA A 126 7.04 -38.87 22.31
C ALA A 126 6.54 -39.25 23.72
N LYS A 127 5.57 -38.48 24.22
CA LYS A 127 4.42 -39.01 24.98
C LYS A 127 3.33 -37.94 25.13
N THR A 128 2.24 -38.09 24.41
CA THR A 128 0.91 -37.58 24.80
C THR A 128 0.37 -38.45 25.94
N PRO A 129 -0.34 -37.87 26.91
CA PRO A 129 -1.76 -38.25 27.07
C PRO A 129 -2.65 -37.01 27.39
N GLN A 130 -3.72 -36.82 26.62
CA GLN A 130 -5.10 -37.13 27.01
C GLN A 130 -5.64 -36.26 28.16
N PHE A 131 -6.28 -35.14 27.78
CA PHE A 131 -7.21 -34.40 28.62
C PHE A 131 -8.46 -35.26 28.86
N LEU A 132 -8.48 -36.00 29.97
CA LEU A 132 -9.68 -36.61 30.53
C LEU A 132 -10.36 -35.58 31.44
N TYR A 133 -11.54 -35.16 31.00
CA TYR A 133 -12.76 -34.89 31.79
C TYR A 133 -12.66 -35.09 33.32
N GLY A 134 -13.05 -34.06 34.06
CA GLY A 134 -13.21 -34.11 35.51
C GLY A 134 -13.99 -32.93 36.08
N LEU A 135 -15.33 -33.04 36.05
CA LEU A 135 -16.25 -32.35 36.97
C LEU A 135 -15.85 -32.65 38.43
N SER A 136 -15.75 -31.61 39.28
CA SER A 136 -16.24 -31.56 40.69
C SER A 136 -15.71 -30.27 41.32
N LEU A 137 -16.54 -29.24 41.56
CA LEU A 137 -17.28 -28.97 42.81
C LEU A 137 -16.39 -28.74 44.06
N LEU A 138 -16.86 -27.85 44.93
CA LEU A 138 -16.34 -27.36 46.23
C LEU A 138 -15.58 -26.02 46.11
N LEU A 139 -16.26 -24.88 46.31
CA LEU A 139 -16.75 -24.28 47.57
C LEU A 139 -15.68 -23.46 48.32
N VAL A 140 -16.20 -22.37 48.91
CA VAL A 140 -15.75 -21.62 50.08
C VAL A 140 -14.56 -20.64 50.00
N ASN A 141 -14.95 -19.35 50.08
CA ASN A 141 -14.64 -18.43 51.19
C ASN A 141 -13.91 -17.11 50.87
N SER A 142 -14.68 -16.03 51.11
CA SER A 142 -14.34 -14.93 52.02
C SER A 142 -13.55 -13.70 51.54
N VAL A 143 -14.34 -12.61 51.46
CA VAL A 143 -14.08 -11.26 52.03
C VAL A 143 -12.89 -10.46 51.48
N GLY A 144 -13.21 -9.42 50.70
CA GLY A 144 -12.29 -8.36 50.31
C GLY A 144 -12.98 -7.02 50.06
N LEU A 145 -13.71 -6.49 51.04
CA LEU A 145 -14.26 -5.12 51.01
C LEU A 145 -13.74 -4.34 52.21
N ARG A 146 -12.73 -3.47 52.01
CA ARG A 146 -12.41 -2.35 52.92
C ARG A 146 -11.87 -1.14 52.14
N ARG A 147 -12.67 -0.06 52.12
CA ARG A 147 -12.45 1.29 52.70
C ARG A 147 -11.58 2.21 51.84
N VAL A 148 -12.15 3.20 51.15
CA VAL A 148 -12.56 4.54 51.66
C VAL A 148 -11.38 5.25 52.33
N ILE A 149 -10.75 6.18 51.60
CA ILE A 149 -9.90 7.25 52.14
C ILE A 149 -10.59 8.55 51.77
N ALA A 150 -11.05 9.25 52.80
CA ALA A 150 -11.36 10.67 52.78
C ALA A 150 -10.19 11.38 53.46
N LEU A 151 -9.65 12.40 52.82
CA LEU A 151 -9.01 13.60 53.38
C LEU A 151 -8.86 14.62 52.25
#